data_AF-A0A940Y8F4-F1
#
_entry.id   AF-A0A940Y8F4-F1
#
_cell.length_a   1.000
_cell.length_b   1.000
_cell.length_c   1.000
_cell.angle_alpha   90.00
_cell.angle_beta   90.00
_cell.angle_gamma   90.00
#
_symmetry.space_group_name_H-M   'P 1'
#
loop_
_entity.id
_entity.type
_entity.pdbx_description
1 polymer ?
#
loop_
_entity_poly.entity_id
_entity_poly.type
_entity_poly.pdbx_seq_one_letter_code
_entity_poly.pdbx_strand_id
1 'polypeptide(L)'
;MSDAAQPTAAEVRAAAEAVKTALDRHLAAVERRSGEDDPAVYEAFNELAAAAEEYDELLYDRYDEVTPFEIPGSDDALPPYTGPEEPNALSVLIRRDYAVVEPQRLLAQAQRVEAVEESGAVTAGFDAASGTVHGALGVLFGEFEPDEIASRHKEFGLEEGDSTLWVTASDEPVEPGEWLEAPFDQADTHQVVCRFDVSAVFDDDADDGIDDLDGIDDIEDEVTDTVEPELEGTLDETDAEAADLRSRNADR
;
A
#
# COMPACT_ATOMS: atom_id res chain seq x y z
N MET A 1 -6.26 16.68 36.42
CA MET A 1 -5.49 16.98 35.21
C MET A 1 -4.05 16.73 35.60
N SER A 2 -3.47 15.63 35.10
CA SER A 2 -2.20 15.08 35.58
C SER A 2 -1.06 16.03 35.28
N ASP A 3 -0.28 16.34 36.31
CA ASP A 3 1.01 17.03 36.25
C ASP A 3 2.03 16.04 35.67
N ALA A 4 2.03 15.87 34.34
CA ALA A 4 3.08 15.13 33.66
C ALA A 4 4.34 15.98 33.70
N ALA A 5 5.40 15.47 34.34
CA ALA A 5 6.67 16.17 34.44
C ALA A 5 7.22 16.42 33.02
N GLN A 6 7.46 17.69 32.70
CA GLN A 6 8.06 18.10 31.44
C GLN A 6 9.45 17.48 31.26
N PRO A 7 9.79 16.94 30.08
CA PRO A 7 11.10 16.33 29.84
C PRO A 7 12.24 17.33 30.06
N THR A 8 13.36 16.85 30.57
CA THR A 8 14.52 17.67 30.89
C THR A 8 15.40 17.89 29.67
N ALA A 9 16.17 18.98 29.68
CA ALA A 9 17.17 19.21 28.64
C ALA A 9 18.26 18.12 28.57
N ALA A 10 18.43 17.31 29.63
CA ALA A 10 19.36 16.18 29.62
C ALA A 10 18.78 15.00 28.82
N GLU A 11 17.48 14.72 28.95
CA GLU A 11 16.77 13.69 28.19
C GLU A 11 16.76 14.02 26.69
N VAL A 12 16.44 15.26 26.31
CA VAL A 12 16.49 15.68 24.89
C VAL A 12 17.89 15.49 24.29
N ARG A 13 18.95 15.81 25.06
CA ARG A 13 20.33 15.58 24.59
C ARG A 13 20.67 14.10 24.50
N ALA A 14 20.18 13.28 25.43
CA ALA A 14 20.38 11.83 25.38
C ALA A 14 19.72 11.21 24.15
N ALA A 15 18.48 11.61 23.85
CA ALA A 15 17.78 11.19 22.63
C ALA A 15 18.51 11.63 21.36
N ALA A 16 19.00 12.87 21.31
CA ALA A 16 19.82 13.35 20.19
C ALA A 16 21.10 12.51 19.97
N GLU A 17 21.74 12.04 21.05
CA GLU A 17 22.89 11.13 20.95
C GLU A 17 22.49 9.71 20.55
N ALA A 18 21.28 9.25 20.94
CA ALA A 18 20.73 7.99 20.50
C ALA A 18 20.50 7.98 18.98
N VAL A 19 19.93 9.04 18.41
CA VAL A 19 19.75 9.21 16.96
C VAL A 19 21.08 9.12 16.22
N LYS A 20 22.11 9.82 16.68
CA LYS A 20 23.46 9.77 16.08
C LYS A 20 24.04 8.36 16.10
N THR A 21 23.91 7.68 17.25
CA THR A 21 24.39 6.31 17.42
C THR A 21 23.65 5.33 16.49
N ALA A 22 22.33 5.49 16.35
CA ALA A 22 21.53 4.67 15.45
C ALA A 22 21.87 4.95 13.98
N LEU A 23 22.15 6.21 13.63
CA LEU A 23 22.56 6.60 12.28
C LEU A 23 23.91 5.96 11.91
N ASP A 24 24.88 5.99 12.82
CA ASP A 24 26.18 5.32 12.64
C ASP A 24 26.01 3.80 12.48
N ARG A 25 25.10 3.18 13.24
CA ARG A 25 24.79 1.74 13.12
C ARG A 25 24.14 1.41 11.78
N HIS A 26 23.17 2.21 11.36
CA HIS A 26 22.50 2.05 10.08
C HIS A 26 23.50 2.19 8.92
N LEU A 27 24.35 3.21 8.93
CA LEU A 27 25.41 3.36 7.94
C LEU A 27 26.34 2.14 7.93
N ALA A 28 26.78 1.68 9.10
CA ALA A 28 27.64 0.50 9.20
C ALA A 28 26.95 -0.79 8.71
N ALA A 29 25.63 -0.90 8.80
CA ALA A 29 24.86 -2.02 8.25
C ALA A 29 24.81 -1.92 6.72
N VAL A 30 24.53 -0.74 6.17
CA VAL A 30 24.52 -0.47 4.72
C VAL A 30 25.87 -0.78 4.08
N GLU A 31 26.97 -0.35 4.71
CA GLU A 31 28.34 -0.62 4.21
C GLU A 31 28.71 -2.10 4.21
N ARG A 32 28.06 -2.92 5.06
CA ARG A 32 28.29 -4.37 5.18
C ARG A 32 27.24 -5.22 4.47
N ARG A 33 26.30 -4.60 3.75
CA ARG A 33 25.16 -5.31 3.17
C ARG A 33 25.60 -6.39 2.20
N SER A 34 24.91 -7.52 2.25
CA SER A 34 25.17 -8.72 1.46
C SER A 34 24.22 -8.89 0.26
N GLY A 35 23.24 -8.00 0.13
CA GLY A 35 22.25 -7.96 -0.95
C GLY A 35 21.44 -6.66 -0.95
N GLU A 36 20.48 -6.56 -1.86
CA GLU A 36 19.53 -5.42 -1.95
C GLU A 36 18.51 -5.46 -0.79
N ASP A 37 18.08 -6.67 -0.40
CA ASP A 37 17.15 -6.92 0.71
C ASP A 37 17.87 -7.50 1.94
N ASP A 38 18.89 -6.81 2.45
CA ASP A 38 19.62 -7.29 3.64
C ASP A 38 18.80 -7.02 4.93
N PRO A 39 18.40 -8.06 5.70
CA PRO A 39 17.59 -7.87 6.91
C PRO A 39 18.28 -7.01 7.97
N ALA A 40 19.61 -7.02 8.03
CA ALA A 40 20.35 -6.23 9.01
C ALA A 40 20.29 -4.72 8.71
N VAL A 41 20.14 -4.34 7.44
CA VAL A 41 19.94 -2.93 7.05
C VAL A 41 18.53 -2.49 7.46
N TYR A 42 17.53 -3.34 7.21
CA TYR A 42 16.14 -3.07 7.59
C TYR A 42 15.97 -2.93 9.11
N GLU A 43 16.56 -3.85 9.89
CA GLU A 43 16.54 -3.77 11.36
C GLU A 43 17.20 -2.47 11.86
N ALA A 44 18.36 -2.11 11.33
CA ALA A 44 19.06 -0.89 11.71
C ALA A 44 18.31 0.39 11.27
N PHE A 45 17.56 0.34 10.17
CA PHE A 45 16.67 1.41 9.73
C PHE A 45 15.54 1.62 10.74
N ASN A 46 14.88 0.54 11.19
CA ASN A 46 13.81 0.63 12.19
C ASN A 46 14.31 1.15 13.53
N GLU A 47 15.51 0.75 13.97
CA GLU A 47 16.13 1.31 15.18
C GLU A 47 16.41 2.82 15.05
N LEU A 48 16.85 3.27 13.87
CA LEU A 48 17.07 4.69 13.59
C LEU A 48 15.75 5.48 13.59
N ALA A 49 14.71 4.93 12.97
CA ALA A 49 13.39 5.53 12.96
C ALA A 49 12.84 5.72 14.39
N ALA A 50 12.85 4.66 15.21
CA ALA A 50 12.39 4.72 16.59
C ALA A 50 13.18 5.75 17.43
N ALA A 51 14.50 5.81 17.27
CA ALA A 51 15.32 6.80 17.98
C ALA A 51 15.01 8.24 17.54
N ALA A 52 14.70 8.45 16.26
CA ALA A 52 14.37 9.76 15.71
C ALA A 52 13.00 10.25 16.18
N GLU A 53 12.00 9.37 16.25
CA GLU A 53 10.67 9.65 16.79
C GLU A 53 10.75 10.04 18.28
N GLU A 54 11.46 9.27 19.11
CA GLU A 54 11.65 9.61 20.53
C GLU A 54 12.34 10.98 20.71
N TYR A 55 13.31 11.30 19.84
CA TYR A 55 13.94 12.61 19.87
C TYR A 55 12.98 13.74 19.48
N ASP A 56 12.16 13.54 18.45
CA ASP A 56 11.19 14.53 17.98
C ASP A 56 10.12 14.82 19.05
N GLU A 57 9.56 13.78 19.68
CA GLU A 57 8.61 13.90 20.79
C GLU A 57 9.20 14.72 21.96
N LEU A 58 10.41 14.36 22.40
CA LEU A 58 11.08 15.06 23.51
C LEU A 58 11.46 16.50 23.15
N LEU A 59 11.80 16.74 21.88
CA LEU A 59 12.11 18.08 21.36
C LEU A 59 10.86 18.95 21.37
N TYR A 60 9.73 18.43 20.90
CA TYR A 60 8.44 19.11 20.89
C TYR A 60 7.96 19.39 22.30
N ASP A 61 7.91 18.38 23.17
CA ASP A 61 7.44 18.53 24.55
C ASP A 61 8.20 19.60 25.32
N ARG A 62 9.51 19.72 25.09
CA ARG A 62 10.36 20.65 25.84
C ARG A 62 10.52 22.02 25.21
N TYR A 63 10.57 22.10 23.88
CA TYR A 63 10.95 23.32 23.17
C TYR A 63 9.87 23.80 22.19
N ASP A 64 8.78 23.05 21.98
CA ASP A 64 7.72 23.36 21.01
C ASP A 64 8.27 23.48 19.58
N GLU A 65 9.26 22.64 19.27
CA GLU A 65 9.96 22.59 17.98
C GLU A 65 9.88 21.16 17.42
N VAL A 66 9.86 21.05 16.10
CA VAL A 66 9.81 19.77 15.36
C VAL A 66 10.98 19.67 14.41
N THR A 67 11.42 18.43 14.14
CA THR A 67 12.46 18.17 13.15
C THR A 67 11.90 18.27 11.73
N PRO A 68 12.71 18.70 10.74
CA PRO A 68 12.26 18.82 9.35
C PRO A 68 12.28 17.49 8.59
N PHE A 69 12.55 16.37 9.26
CA PHE A 69 12.63 15.04 8.65
C PHE A 69 11.40 14.24 9.03
N GLU A 70 10.65 13.78 8.03
CA GLU A 70 9.53 12.86 8.24
C GLU A 70 10.02 11.43 8.09
N ILE A 71 9.63 10.57 9.04
CA ILE A 71 9.83 9.13 8.93
C ILE A 71 8.65 8.60 8.10
N PRO A 72 8.89 7.98 6.94
CA PRO A 72 7.82 7.33 6.21
C PRO A 72 7.23 6.19 7.05
N GLY A 73 6.04 6.38 7.61
CA GLY A 73 5.17 5.29 8.05
C GLY A 73 4.93 5.05 9.55
N SER A 74 4.98 6.01 10.46
CA SER A 74 4.76 5.68 11.88
C SER A 74 3.31 5.39 12.30
N ASP A 75 2.28 6.01 11.71
CA ASP A 75 0.88 5.82 12.17
C ASP A 75 -0.04 5.00 11.25
N ASP A 76 0.31 4.84 9.97
CA ASP A 76 -0.54 4.15 8.97
C ASP A 76 0.17 2.99 8.24
N ALA A 77 1.45 2.73 8.55
CA ALA A 77 2.17 1.64 7.91
C ALA A 77 1.80 0.29 8.53
N LEU A 78 1.53 -0.66 7.65
CA LEU A 78 1.41 -2.06 8.05
C LEU A 78 2.73 -2.55 8.64
N PRO A 79 2.68 -3.48 9.62
CA PRO A 79 3.90 -4.08 10.14
C PRO A 79 4.65 -4.84 9.04
N PRO A 80 5.96 -5.14 9.23
CA PRO A 80 6.73 -5.87 8.23
C PRO A 80 6.05 -7.19 7.84
N TYR A 81 6.01 -7.47 6.53
CA TYR A 81 5.42 -8.70 6.01
C TYR A 81 6.17 -9.93 6.54
N THR A 82 5.45 -10.87 7.14
CA THR A 82 5.99 -12.14 7.65
C THR A 82 5.29 -13.36 7.04
N GLY A 83 4.53 -13.16 5.95
CA GLY A 83 3.88 -14.26 5.23
C GLY A 83 4.87 -15.05 4.35
N PRO A 84 4.37 -16.06 3.62
CA PRO A 84 5.21 -16.92 2.78
C PRO A 84 5.82 -16.17 1.59
N GLU A 85 7.02 -16.60 1.18
CA GLU A 85 7.71 -16.08 -0.02
C GLU A 85 7.03 -16.54 -1.33
N GLU A 86 6.48 -17.76 -1.35
CA GLU A 86 5.77 -18.35 -2.49
C GLU A 86 4.32 -18.74 -2.07
N PRO A 87 3.38 -17.78 -1.99
CA PRO A 87 2.02 -18.05 -1.55
C PRO A 87 1.25 -18.91 -2.57
N ASN A 88 0.45 -19.86 -2.07
CA ASN A 88 -0.42 -20.70 -2.90
C ASN A 88 -1.89 -20.27 -2.85
N ALA A 89 -2.25 -19.35 -1.96
CA ALA A 89 -3.60 -18.79 -1.84
C ALA A 89 -3.55 -17.30 -1.47
N LEU A 90 -4.59 -16.57 -1.85
CA LEU A 90 -4.78 -15.15 -1.54
C LEU A 90 -6.19 -14.90 -1.03
N SER A 91 -6.34 -13.97 -0.09
CA SER A 91 -7.63 -13.42 0.32
C SER A 91 -7.68 -11.92 0.08
N VAL A 92 -8.84 -11.43 -0.36
CA VAL A 92 -9.08 -9.99 -0.60
C VAL A 92 -10.18 -9.52 0.35
N LEU A 93 -9.85 -8.58 1.22
CA LEU A 93 -10.80 -7.96 2.15
C LEU A 93 -11.08 -6.55 1.67
N ILE A 94 -12.36 -6.24 1.46
CA ILE A 94 -12.79 -4.95 0.93
C ILE A 94 -13.76 -4.31 1.92
N ARG A 95 -13.47 -3.08 2.31
CA ARG A 95 -14.40 -2.17 2.96
C ARG A 95 -14.75 -1.08 1.95
N ARG A 96 -16.05 -0.89 1.71
CA ARG A 96 -16.59 0.23 0.93
C ARG A 96 -17.59 0.96 1.80
N ASP A 97 -17.35 2.24 2.04
CA ASP A 97 -18.29 3.07 2.78
C ASP A 97 -19.25 3.75 1.79
N TYR A 98 -20.50 3.94 2.21
CA TYR A 98 -21.50 4.67 1.41
C TYR A 98 -22.27 5.65 2.28
N ALA A 99 -22.52 6.83 1.74
CA ALA A 99 -23.48 7.78 2.28
C ALA A 99 -24.83 7.65 1.56
N VAL A 100 -25.93 7.61 2.32
CA VAL A 100 -27.28 7.64 1.74
C VAL A 100 -27.68 9.09 1.46
N VAL A 101 -27.45 9.54 0.22
CA VAL A 101 -27.69 10.94 -0.19
C VAL A 101 -29.08 11.17 -0.79
N GLU A 102 -29.67 10.14 -1.42
CA GLU A 102 -31.03 10.20 -1.97
C GLU A 102 -31.92 9.09 -1.38
N PRO A 103 -32.37 9.20 -0.11
CA PRO A 103 -33.18 8.17 0.55
C PRO A 103 -34.46 7.78 -0.22
N GLN A 104 -35.06 8.72 -0.94
CA GLN A 104 -36.27 8.48 -1.74
C GLN A 104 -35.99 7.59 -2.95
N ARG A 105 -34.81 7.71 -3.56
CA ARG A 105 -34.38 6.85 -4.67
C ARG A 105 -34.15 5.42 -4.18
N LEU A 106 -33.49 5.27 -3.03
CA LEU A 106 -33.29 3.98 -2.38
C LEU A 106 -34.63 3.27 -2.06
N LEU A 107 -35.58 4.00 -1.47
CA LEU A 107 -36.92 3.50 -1.19
C LEU A 107 -37.66 3.08 -2.46
N ALA A 108 -37.59 3.88 -3.52
CA ALA A 108 -38.22 3.56 -4.80
C ALA A 108 -37.60 2.31 -5.45
N GLN A 109 -36.29 2.08 -5.26
CA GLN A 109 -35.65 0.85 -5.75
C GLN A 109 -36.11 -0.38 -4.98
N ALA A 110 -36.11 -0.33 -3.66
CA ALA A 110 -36.59 -1.45 -2.84
C ALA A 110 -38.05 -1.82 -3.18
N GLN A 111 -38.92 -0.83 -3.35
CA GLN A 111 -40.31 -1.07 -3.77
C GLN A 111 -40.42 -1.72 -5.15
N ARG A 112 -39.51 -1.41 -6.08
CA ARG A 112 -39.48 -2.06 -7.40
C ARG A 112 -39.07 -3.52 -7.30
N VAL A 113 -38.09 -3.84 -6.46
CA VAL A 113 -37.66 -5.23 -6.19
C VAL A 113 -38.80 -6.02 -5.55
N GLU A 114 -39.39 -5.51 -4.46
CA GLU A 114 -40.50 -6.16 -3.76
C GLU A 114 -41.71 -6.37 -4.68
N ALA A 115 -42.04 -5.42 -5.56
CA ALA A 115 -43.15 -5.56 -6.51
C ALA A 115 -42.94 -6.67 -7.55
N VAL A 116 -41.68 -6.92 -7.94
CA VAL A 116 -41.31 -8.03 -8.82
C VAL A 116 -41.43 -9.37 -8.07
N GLU A 117 -41.01 -9.42 -6.81
CA GLU A 117 -41.12 -10.62 -5.95
C GLU A 117 -42.57 -10.96 -5.58
N GLU A 118 -43.41 -9.97 -5.29
CA GLU A 118 -44.83 -10.14 -4.98
C GLU A 118 -45.62 -10.70 -6.18
N SER A 119 -45.16 -10.40 -7.40
CA SER A 119 -45.70 -10.97 -8.65
C SER A 119 -45.33 -12.45 -8.86
N GLY A 120 -44.42 -13.00 -8.04
CA GLY A 120 -43.92 -14.38 -8.09
C GLY A 120 -44.25 -15.28 -6.89
N ALA A 121 -44.44 -14.72 -5.68
CA ALA A 121 -44.79 -15.33 -4.36
C ALA A 121 -44.12 -16.68 -4.00
N VAL A 122 -43.41 -16.90 -2.88
CA VAL A 122 -43.46 -16.38 -1.50
C VAL A 122 -42.05 -16.48 -0.90
N THR A 123 -41.55 -15.42 -0.27
CA THR A 123 -40.50 -15.53 0.76
C THR A 123 -41.01 -14.86 2.04
N ALA A 124 -40.94 -15.62 3.13
CA ALA A 124 -41.18 -15.11 4.46
C ALA A 124 -39.87 -14.53 4.98
N GLY A 125 -39.79 -13.21 5.12
CA GLY A 125 -38.77 -12.57 5.94
C GLY A 125 -38.30 -11.22 5.42
N PHE A 126 -39.06 -10.16 5.71
CA PHE A 126 -38.60 -8.86 6.26
C PHE A 126 -39.83 -7.95 6.50
N ASP A 127 -40.87 -8.49 7.14
CA ASP A 127 -42.18 -7.86 7.30
C ASP A 127 -42.23 -6.74 8.38
N ALA A 128 -41.15 -5.97 8.56
CA ALA A 128 -41.07 -4.95 9.62
C ALA A 128 -40.55 -3.58 9.19
N ALA A 129 -40.16 -3.37 7.93
CA ALA A 129 -39.46 -2.14 7.52
C ALA A 129 -39.79 -1.60 6.12
N SER A 130 -40.79 -2.12 5.39
CA SER A 130 -41.11 -1.87 3.95
C SER A 130 -41.48 -0.44 3.54
N GLY A 131 -41.09 0.57 4.31
CA GLY A 131 -41.11 1.98 3.91
C GLY A 131 -40.01 2.81 4.55
N THR A 132 -39.02 2.17 5.17
CA THR A 132 -37.91 2.83 5.86
C THR A 132 -36.62 2.63 5.07
N VAL A 133 -35.69 3.58 5.21
CA VAL A 133 -34.35 3.51 4.60
C VAL A 133 -33.63 2.22 5.01
N HIS A 134 -33.75 1.83 6.29
CA HIS A 134 -33.16 0.60 6.81
C HIS A 134 -33.73 -0.66 6.14
N GLY A 135 -35.05 -0.74 5.96
CA GLY A 135 -35.68 -1.84 5.22
C GLY A 135 -35.25 -1.89 3.76
N ALA A 136 -35.17 -0.73 3.11
CA ALA A 136 -34.73 -0.65 1.72
C ALA A 136 -33.27 -1.08 1.52
N LEU A 137 -32.38 -0.81 2.48
CA LEU A 137 -31.02 -1.37 2.48
C LEU A 137 -31.04 -2.90 2.59
N GLY A 138 -31.86 -3.46 3.48
CA GLY A 138 -32.01 -4.91 3.61
C GLY A 138 -32.49 -5.59 2.34
N VAL A 139 -33.46 -4.99 1.64
CA VAL A 139 -33.94 -5.48 0.33
C VAL A 139 -32.84 -5.38 -0.73
N LEU A 140 -32.14 -4.24 -0.81
CA LEU A 140 -31.08 -4.02 -1.79
C LEU A 140 -29.95 -5.05 -1.65
N PHE A 141 -29.38 -5.19 -0.45
CA PHE A 141 -28.28 -6.12 -0.18
C PHE A 141 -28.72 -7.60 -0.12
N GLY A 142 -30.03 -7.86 -0.14
CA GLY A 142 -30.57 -9.21 -0.28
C GLY A 142 -30.75 -9.65 -1.74
N GLU A 143 -31.03 -8.70 -2.65
CA GLU A 143 -31.30 -8.97 -4.07
C GLU A 143 -30.06 -8.82 -4.96
N PHE A 144 -29.24 -7.78 -4.72
CA PHE A 144 -28.12 -7.44 -5.59
C PHE A 144 -26.79 -7.93 -5.04
N GLU A 145 -25.91 -8.37 -5.95
CA GLU A 145 -24.54 -8.71 -5.60
C GLU A 145 -23.76 -7.45 -5.15
N PRO A 146 -22.79 -7.56 -4.22
CA PRO A 146 -22.03 -6.41 -3.74
C PRO A 146 -21.34 -5.59 -4.84
N ASP A 147 -20.86 -6.24 -5.90
CA ASP A 147 -20.21 -5.57 -7.02
C ASP A 147 -21.20 -4.89 -7.97
N GLU A 148 -22.44 -5.39 -8.04
CA GLU A 148 -23.51 -4.68 -8.73
C GLU A 148 -23.92 -3.41 -7.97
N ILE A 149 -24.00 -3.50 -6.63
CA ILE A 149 -24.25 -2.32 -5.80
C ILE A 149 -23.11 -1.30 -5.96
N ALA A 150 -21.85 -1.76 -5.97
CA ALA A 150 -20.70 -0.89 -6.17
C ALA A 150 -20.73 -0.18 -7.53
N SER A 151 -20.96 -0.91 -8.62
CA SER A 151 -20.99 -0.31 -9.97
C SER A 151 -22.19 0.62 -10.20
N ARG A 152 -23.30 0.44 -9.48
CA ARG A 152 -24.56 1.18 -9.69
C ARG A 152 -25.01 1.98 -8.46
N HIS A 153 -24.09 2.30 -7.55
CA HIS A 153 -24.41 2.93 -6.25
C HIS A 153 -25.25 4.22 -6.39
N LYS A 154 -24.94 5.05 -7.39
CA LYS A 154 -25.70 6.29 -7.71
C LYS A 154 -27.16 6.00 -8.09
N GLU A 155 -27.45 4.87 -8.74
CA GLU A 155 -28.82 4.46 -9.07
C GLU A 155 -29.65 4.08 -7.84
N PHE A 156 -28.99 3.72 -6.74
CA PHE A 156 -29.59 3.39 -5.46
C PHE A 156 -29.69 4.60 -4.53
N GLY A 157 -29.19 5.77 -4.94
CA GLY A 157 -29.17 6.97 -4.12
C GLY A 157 -28.08 6.95 -3.04
N LEU A 158 -27.04 6.17 -3.30
CA LEU A 158 -25.83 6.08 -2.50
C LEU A 158 -24.74 6.92 -3.16
N GLU A 159 -23.91 7.53 -2.34
CA GLU A 159 -22.65 8.18 -2.72
C GLU A 159 -21.52 7.37 -2.11
N GLU A 160 -20.50 7.04 -2.91
CA GLU A 160 -19.34 6.29 -2.45
C GLU A 160 -18.52 7.17 -1.49
N GLY A 161 -18.15 6.58 -0.36
CA GLY A 161 -17.26 7.17 0.64
C GLY A 161 -15.85 6.60 0.50
N ASP A 162 -15.11 6.58 1.60
CA ASP A 162 -13.78 5.98 1.60
C ASP A 162 -13.87 4.46 1.36
N SER A 163 -12.86 3.90 0.71
CA SER A 163 -12.72 2.47 0.52
C SER A 163 -11.31 2.00 0.85
N THR A 164 -11.24 0.79 1.38
CA THR A 164 -9.99 0.12 1.73
C THR A 164 -10.01 -1.30 1.20
N LEU A 165 -8.96 -1.69 0.47
CA LEU A 165 -8.76 -3.04 -0.03
C LEU A 165 -7.45 -3.61 0.51
N TRP A 166 -7.53 -4.75 1.18
CA TRP A 166 -6.39 -5.51 1.68
C TRP A 166 -6.25 -6.82 0.91
N VAL A 167 -5.03 -7.16 0.52
CA VAL A 167 -4.68 -8.45 -0.08
C VAL A 167 -3.77 -9.19 0.90
N THR A 168 -4.20 -10.36 1.37
CA THR A 168 -3.41 -11.22 2.25
C THR A 168 -2.98 -12.50 1.55
N ALA A 169 -1.81 -13.00 1.91
CA ALA A 169 -1.21 -14.21 1.36
C ALA A 169 -1.23 -15.37 2.36
N SER A 170 -1.51 -16.59 1.86
CA SER A 170 -1.53 -17.83 2.63
C SER A 170 -0.82 -18.97 1.89
N ASP A 171 -0.27 -19.89 2.66
CA ASP A 171 0.34 -21.13 2.17
C ASP A 171 -0.71 -22.18 1.77
N GLU A 172 -1.87 -22.17 2.43
CA GLU A 172 -2.88 -23.21 2.27
C GLU A 172 -4.22 -22.59 1.83
N PRO A 173 -4.88 -23.13 0.78
CA PRO A 173 -6.20 -22.66 0.36
C PRO A 173 -7.28 -23.06 1.37
N VAL A 174 -8.31 -22.21 1.49
CA VAL A 174 -9.51 -22.48 2.31
C VAL A 174 -10.33 -23.62 1.69
N GLU A 175 -10.92 -24.47 2.54
CA GLU A 175 -11.80 -25.55 2.07
C GLU A 175 -13.10 -24.99 1.45
N PRO A 176 -13.52 -25.45 0.26
CA PRO A 176 -14.75 -25.00 -0.35
C PRO A 176 -15.97 -25.21 0.55
N GLY A 177 -16.72 -24.13 0.82
CA GLY A 177 -17.94 -24.16 1.63
C GLY A 177 -17.73 -23.90 3.13
N GLU A 178 -16.50 -23.63 3.56
CA GLU A 178 -16.24 -23.06 4.87
C GLU A 178 -16.71 -21.59 4.90
N TRP A 179 -17.61 -21.29 5.82
CA TRP A 179 -18.05 -19.92 6.06
C TRP A 179 -17.16 -19.32 7.14
N LEU A 180 -16.41 -18.28 6.79
CA LEU A 180 -15.69 -17.49 7.78
C LEU A 180 -16.71 -16.69 8.59
N GLU A 181 -16.93 -17.06 9.85
CA GLU A 181 -17.91 -16.37 10.71
C GLU A 181 -17.54 -14.90 10.98
N ALA A 182 -16.24 -14.58 10.97
CA ALA A 182 -15.72 -13.23 11.19
C ALA A 182 -14.52 -12.97 10.25
N PRO A 183 -14.76 -12.76 8.94
CA PRO A 183 -13.69 -12.68 7.93
C PRO A 183 -12.74 -11.50 8.17
N PHE A 184 -13.21 -10.45 8.84
CA PHE A 184 -12.42 -9.26 9.15
C PHE A 184 -11.71 -9.32 10.51
N ASP A 185 -12.06 -10.26 11.40
CA ASP A 185 -11.37 -10.45 12.69
C ASP A 185 -10.11 -11.33 12.57
N GLN A 186 -10.00 -12.08 11.46
CA GLN A 186 -8.92 -13.06 11.23
C GLN A 186 -7.75 -12.51 10.40
N ALA A 187 -7.88 -11.31 9.85
CA ALA A 187 -6.83 -10.75 9.00
C ALA A 187 -5.61 -10.34 9.85
N ASP A 188 -4.54 -11.14 9.78
CA ASP A 188 -3.26 -10.79 10.36
C ASP A 188 -2.61 -9.67 9.52
N THR A 189 -2.41 -8.51 10.14
CA THR A 189 -1.78 -7.35 9.50
C THR A 189 -0.36 -7.64 9.01
N HIS A 190 0.32 -8.64 9.59
CA HIS A 190 1.64 -9.09 9.13
C HIS A 190 1.60 -9.91 7.83
N GLN A 191 0.43 -10.34 7.38
CA GLN A 191 0.25 -11.10 6.13
C GLN A 191 -0.31 -10.27 4.98
N VAL A 192 -0.49 -8.96 5.19
CA VAL A 192 -0.98 -8.06 4.14
C VAL A 192 0.16 -7.77 3.16
N VAL A 193 -0.06 -8.20 1.92
CA VAL A 193 0.85 -7.96 0.79
C VAL A 193 0.67 -6.53 0.26
N CYS A 194 -0.60 -6.11 0.12
CA CYS A 194 -0.96 -4.79 -0.39
C CYS A 194 -2.16 -4.23 0.38
N ARG A 195 -2.10 -2.94 0.70
CA ARG A 195 -3.22 -2.12 1.16
C ARG A 195 -3.42 -0.97 0.19
N PHE A 196 -4.65 -0.79 -0.26
CA PHE A 196 -5.07 0.34 -1.07
C PHE A 196 -6.13 1.10 -0.28
N ASP A 197 -5.89 2.38 -0.04
CA ASP A 197 -6.89 3.28 0.53
C ASP A 197 -7.25 4.32 -0.53
N VAL A 198 -8.53 4.44 -0.80
CA VAL A 198 -9.09 5.48 -1.67
C VAL A 198 -9.99 6.33 -0.79
N SER A 199 -9.69 7.62 -0.73
CA SER A 199 -10.54 8.55 0.00
C SER A 199 -11.43 9.34 -0.95
N ALA A 200 -12.72 9.38 -0.66
CA ALA A 200 -13.70 10.11 -1.47
C ALA A 200 -13.41 11.61 -1.54
N VAL A 201 -12.66 12.17 -0.58
CA VAL A 201 -12.27 13.59 -0.58
C VAL A 201 -11.23 13.91 -1.67
N PHE A 202 -10.43 12.92 -2.07
CA PHE A 202 -9.35 13.09 -3.05
C PHE A 202 -9.64 12.43 -4.40
N ASP A 203 -10.70 11.62 -4.48
CA ASP A 203 -11.08 10.87 -5.69
C ASP A 203 -11.84 11.72 -6.73
N ASP A 204 -12.51 12.80 -6.30
CA ASP A 204 -13.27 13.73 -7.16
C ASP A 204 -12.41 14.46 -8.23
N ASP A 205 -11.07 14.34 -8.19
CA ASP A 205 -10.15 14.95 -9.16
C ASP A 205 -9.77 13.99 -10.34
N ALA A 206 -10.13 12.70 -10.30
CA ALA A 206 -9.62 11.69 -11.25
C ALA A 206 -10.59 11.26 -12.38
N ASP A 207 -11.89 11.54 -12.27
CA ASP A 207 -12.93 10.94 -13.16
C ASP A 207 -13.28 11.79 -14.41
N ASP A 208 -12.61 12.92 -14.64
CA ASP A 208 -12.90 13.82 -15.79
C ASP A 208 -12.00 13.57 -17.04
N GLY A 209 -11.20 12.48 -17.10
CA GLY A 209 -10.04 12.45 -18.01
C GLY A 209 -9.65 11.18 -18.80
N ILE A 210 -10.40 10.08 -18.80
CA ILE A 210 -9.90 8.80 -19.40
C ILE A 210 -10.76 8.23 -20.55
N ASP A 211 -11.67 9.00 -21.14
CA ASP A 211 -12.53 8.51 -22.24
C ASP A 211 -12.06 8.87 -23.68
N ASP A 212 -10.86 9.47 -23.87
CA ASP A 212 -10.39 9.97 -25.18
C ASP A 212 -8.99 9.47 -25.61
N LEU A 213 -8.62 8.20 -25.36
CA LEU A 213 -7.41 7.59 -25.94
C LEU A 213 -7.69 6.50 -27.01
N ASP A 214 -8.85 6.56 -27.66
CA ASP A 214 -9.11 5.84 -28.91
C ASP A 214 -8.74 6.73 -30.12
N GLY A 215 -7.47 6.82 -30.48
CA GLY A 215 -7.11 7.67 -31.63
C GLY A 215 -5.66 7.79 -32.08
N ILE A 216 -4.77 6.84 -31.77
CA ILE A 216 -3.45 6.80 -32.44
C ILE A 216 -3.48 5.69 -33.47
N ASP A 217 -4.09 6.02 -34.61
CA ASP A 217 -4.06 5.20 -35.83
C ASP A 217 -2.62 5.14 -36.34
N ASP A 218 -2.21 3.94 -36.70
CA ASP A 218 -0.91 3.56 -37.25
C ASP A 218 -0.49 4.48 -38.40
N ILE A 219 0.58 5.26 -38.21
CA ILE A 219 1.36 5.77 -39.34
C ILE A 219 2.45 4.74 -39.63
N GLU A 220 2.11 3.86 -40.56
CA GLU A 220 3.08 3.13 -41.39
C GLU A 220 4.01 4.16 -42.07
N ASP A 221 5.31 4.08 -41.82
CA ASP A 221 6.30 4.44 -42.84
C ASP A 221 7.48 3.45 -42.77
N GLU A 222 7.44 2.54 -43.73
CA GLU A 222 8.32 1.39 -43.90
C GLU A 222 9.60 1.81 -44.66
N VAL A 223 10.74 1.22 -44.23
CA VAL A 223 11.97 0.87 -44.99
C VAL A 223 12.82 2.00 -45.64
N THR A 224 14.16 1.99 -45.75
CA THR A 224 15.32 1.05 -45.72
C THR A 224 16.57 1.96 -45.65
N ASP A 225 17.78 1.59 -45.22
CA ASP A 225 18.65 0.61 -45.86
C ASP A 225 19.92 0.36 -45.02
N THR A 226 20.21 -0.93 -44.89
CA THR A 226 21.46 -1.64 -44.61
C THR A 226 22.75 -0.97 -45.10
N VAL A 227 23.81 -0.96 -44.27
CA VAL A 227 25.15 -1.49 -44.63
C VAL A 227 26.05 -1.60 -43.39
N GLU A 228 26.35 -2.83 -42.99
CA GLU A 228 27.58 -3.16 -42.26
C GLU A 228 28.79 -3.06 -43.20
N PRO A 229 30.00 -2.82 -42.68
CA PRO A 229 31.18 -3.41 -43.28
C PRO A 229 31.93 -4.31 -42.29
N GLU A 230 32.07 -5.56 -42.71
CA GLU A 230 32.97 -6.56 -42.16
C GLU A 230 34.42 -6.38 -42.68
N LEU A 231 35.37 -6.59 -41.77
CA LEU A 231 36.69 -7.25 -41.91
C LEU A 231 37.98 -6.52 -42.36
N GLU A 232 39.01 -6.89 -41.57
CA GLU A 232 40.39 -7.26 -41.94
C GLU A 232 41.56 -6.25 -41.87
N GLY A 233 42.44 -6.50 -40.89
CA GLY A 233 43.88 -6.69 -41.12
C GLY A 233 44.79 -5.45 -41.07
N THR A 234 45.68 -5.40 -40.06
CA THR A 234 47.14 -5.51 -40.23
C THR A 234 47.84 -5.39 -38.88
N LEU A 235 48.67 -6.40 -38.58
CA LEU A 235 49.72 -6.36 -37.58
C LEU A 235 50.78 -5.33 -38.00
N ASP A 236 51.32 -4.54 -37.06
CA ASP A 236 52.75 -4.26 -37.08
C ASP A 236 53.29 -4.01 -35.66
N GLU A 237 54.38 -4.70 -35.39
CA GLU A 237 55.19 -4.67 -34.18
C GLU A 237 56.08 -3.43 -34.22
N THR A 238 56.21 -2.68 -33.12
CA THR A 238 57.51 -2.07 -32.81
C THR A 238 57.80 -2.09 -31.32
N ASP A 239 58.91 -2.75 -31.07
CA ASP A 239 59.70 -3.00 -29.88
C ASP A 239 60.25 -1.76 -29.15
N ALA A 240 60.79 -2.05 -27.96
CA ALA A 240 61.86 -1.34 -27.23
C ALA A 240 61.48 -0.05 -26.47
N GLU A 241 62.00 0.27 -25.28
CA GLU A 241 62.94 -0.34 -24.32
C GLU A 241 62.79 0.53 -23.04
N ALA A 242 62.60 -0.03 -21.84
CA ALA A 242 63.62 -0.38 -20.85
C ALA A 242 63.99 0.72 -19.81
N ALA A 243 64.46 0.18 -18.67
CA ALA A 243 65.16 0.76 -17.52
C ALA A 243 64.28 1.27 -16.36
N ASP A 244 64.11 0.49 -15.29
CA ASP A 244 65.08 0.12 -14.23
C ASP A 244 64.96 1.03 -13.01
N LEU A 245 64.43 0.48 -11.93
CA LEU A 245 64.68 0.92 -10.56
C LEU A 245 64.54 -0.29 -9.63
N ARG A 246 65.50 -1.21 -9.70
CA ARG A 246 65.84 -2.05 -8.54
C ARG A 246 66.66 -1.21 -7.57
N SER A 247 66.30 -1.20 -6.28
CA SER A 247 67.05 -1.92 -5.23
C SER A 247 66.68 -1.45 -3.81
N ARG A 248 66.74 -2.43 -2.87
CA ARG A 248 66.90 -2.33 -1.39
C ARG A 248 65.62 -2.09 -0.58
N ASN A 249 65.26 -2.87 0.45
CA ASN A 249 65.97 -3.79 1.38
C ASN A 249 65.00 -4.93 1.74
N ALA A 250 65.37 -6.22 1.74
CA ALA A 250 66.26 -6.95 2.65
C ALA A 250 65.65 -7.27 4.03
N ASP A 251 65.52 -8.58 4.29
CA ASP A 251 65.69 -9.34 5.54
C ASP A 251 64.88 -8.92 6.78
N ARG A 252 64.20 -9.80 7.53
CA ARG A 252 64.44 -11.20 7.85
C ARG A 252 63.23 -11.78 8.58
#